data_AF-A0A6A8LM61-F1
#
_entry.id   AF-A0A6A8LM61-F1
#
_cell.length_a   1.000
_cell.length_b   1.000
_cell.length_c   1.000
_cell.angle_alpha   90.00
_cell.angle_beta   90.00
_cell.angle_gamma   90.00
#
_symmetry.space_group_name_H-M   'P 1'
#
loop_
_entity.id
_entity.type
_entity.pdbx_description
1 polymer ?
#
loop_
_entity_poly.entity_id
_entity_poly.type
_entity_poly.pdbx_seq_one_letter_code
_entity_poly.pdbx_strand_id
1 'polypeptide(L)'
;LSEVTSKLQELQPLLTKYIEKSDGFIDVFGGILDKAIKEQFYIGGRRNLLNFANGNNLEQIKSLYSLIDDESDKIGGLVDNTTNPHDHHGISVKIGDEMSDRLLLDYSLVSATYNVGSHGRGMIAILGPTNMPYSKMIGLVEVFQKELTKKLIDYYRNFDK
;
A
#
# COMPACT_ATOMS: atom_id res chain seq x y z
N LEU A 1 16.71 -30.56 -2.04
CA LEU A 1 15.30 -31.05 -2.08
C LEU A 1 15.00 -32.12 -1.03
N SER A 2 15.83 -33.16 -0.86
CA SER A 2 15.62 -34.24 0.14
C SER A 2 15.52 -33.78 1.61
N GLU A 3 16.18 -32.68 1.96
CA GLU A 3 16.20 -32.15 3.34
C GLU A 3 14.92 -31.39 3.69
N VAL A 4 14.32 -30.71 2.70
CA VAL A 4 13.05 -30.00 2.83
C VAL A 4 11.89 -30.99 2.99
N THR A 5 11.92 -32.09 2.23
CA THR A 5 10.91 -33.16 2.33
C THR A 5 11.00 -33.91 3.65
N SER A 6 12.22 -34.13 4.17
CA SER A 6 12.44 -34.73 5.49
C SER A 6 11.89 -33.86 6.63
N LYS A 7 12.18 -32.55 6.61
CA LYS A 7 11.66 -31.60 7.59
C LYS A 7 10.13 -31.44 7.50
N LEU A 8 9.56 -31.52 6.30
CA LEU A 8 8.10 -31.50 6.12
C LEU A 8 7.41 -32.73 6.74
N GLN A 9 8.07 -33.89 6.69
CA GLN A 9 7.56 -35.13 7.27
C GLN A 9 7.61 -35.11 8.80
N GLU A 10 8.64 -34.50 9.40
CA GLU A 10 8.72 -34.30 10.86
C GLU A 10 7.67 -33.29 11.39
N LEU A 11 7.27 -32.34 10.55
CA LEU A 11 6.25 -31.35 10.89
C LEU A 11 4.81 -31.86 10.75
N GLN A 12 4.56 -32.95 10.02
CA GLN A 12 3.21 -33.54 9.88
C GLN A 12 2.52 -33.84 11.22
N PRO A 13 3.13 -34.56 12.19
CA PRO A 13 2.48 -34.83 13.47
C PRO A 13 2.23 -33.57 14.30
N LEU A 14 3.08 -32.54 14.16
CA LEU A 14 2.90 -31.23 14.80
C LEU A 14 1.77 -30.43 14.16
N LEU A 15 1.63 -30.49 12.84
CA LEU A 15 0.52 -29.90 12.09
C LEU A 15 -0.80 -30.58 12.45
N THR A 16 -0.86 -31.91 12.49
CA THR A 16 -2.06 -32.66 12.91
C THR A 16 -2.47 -32.29 14.34
N LYS A 17 -1.52 -32.18 15.26
CA LYS A 17 -1.78 -31.75 16.66
C LYS A 17 -2.31 -30.32 16.77
N TYR A 18 -1.89 -29.41 15.88
CA TYR A 18 -2.40 -28.03 15.83
C TYR A 18 -3.75 -27.92 15.12
N ILE A 19 -4.03 -28.79 14.13
CA ILE A 19 -5.29 -28.82 13.36
C ILE A 19 -6.41 -29.58 14.10
N GLU A 20 -6.08 -30.50 15.01
CA GLU A 20 -7.06 -31.21 15.86
C GLU A 20 -7.81 -30.27 16.82
N LYS A 21 -7.27 -29.08 17.10
CA LYS A 21 -8.03 -27.99 17.73
C LYS A 21 -8.63 -27.11 16.63
N SER A 22 -9.95 -26.99 16.60
CA SER A 22 -10.70 -26.14 15.67
C SER A 22 -10.15 -24.70 15.58
N ASP A 23 -9.58 -24.18 16.65
CA ASP A 23 -9.01 -22.82 16.70
C ASP A 23 -7.65 -22.72 15.99
N GLY A 24 -6.81 -23.77 16.05
CA GLY A 24 -5.46 -23.74 15.51
C GLY A 24 -5.41 -23.77 13.98
N PHE A 25 -6.38 -24.43 13.33
CA PHE A 25 -6.52 -24.36 11.88
C PHE A 25 -6.91 -22.95 11.41
N ILE A 26 -7.84 -22.29 12.13
CA ILE A 26 -8.28 -20.94 11.80
C ILE A 26 -7.15 -19.92 12.02
N ASP A 27 -6.34 -20.06 13.06
CA ASP A 27 -5.20 -19.18 13.30
C ASP A 27 -4.11 -19.33 12.21
N VAL A 28 -3.79 -20.57 11.83
CA VAL A 28 -2.81 -20.83 10.77
C VAL A 28 -3.32 -20.39 9.41
N PHE A 29 -4.57 -20.71 9.09
CA PHE A 29 -5.20 -20.32 7.83
C PHE A 29 -5.38 -18.80 7.76
N GLY A 30 -5.80 -18.16 8.86
CA GLY A 30 -5.89 -16.72 9.02
C GLY A 30 -4.53 -16.05 8.82
N GLY A 31 -3.46 -16.54 9.46
CA GLY A 31 -2.12 -15.98 9.28
C GLY A 31 -1.55 -16.15 7.86
N ILE A 32 -1.95 -17.19 7.11
CA ILE A 32 -1.61 -17.35 5.69
C ILE A 32 -2.44 -16.40 4.83
N LEU A 33 -3.73 -16.28 5.13
CA LEU A 33 -4.67 -15.41 4.42
C LEU A 33 -4.29 -13.93 4.61
N ASP A 34 -3.98 -13.51 5.83
CA ASP A 34 -3.51 -12.15 6.13
C ASP A 34 -2.24 -11.81 5.35
N LYS A 35 -1.30 -12.76 5.24
CA LYS A 35 -0.09 -12.57 4.43
C LYS A 35 -0.36 -12.55 2.93
N ALA A 36 -1.36 -13.29 2.46
CA ALA A 36 -1.76 -13.32 1.05
C ALA A 36 -2.56 -12.07 0.64
N ILE A 37 -3.32 -11.49 1.56
CA ILE A 37 -4.11 -10.27 1.36
C ILE A 37 -3.25 -9.02 1.60
N LYS A 38 -2.11 -9.15 2.29
CA LYS A 38 -1.23 -8.02 2.62
C LYS A 38 -0.84 -7.24 1.37
N GLU A 39 -1.43 -6.06 1.23
CA GLU A 39 -1.17 -5.16 0.11
C GLU A 39 0.30 -4.73 0.16
N GLN A 40 1.01 -4.93 -0.95
CA GLN A 40 2.42 -4.57 -1.07
C GLN A 40 2.52 -3.12 -1.51
N PHE A 41 2.79 -2.21 -0.57
CA PHE A 41 3.02 -0.80 -0.86
C PHE A 41 4.47 -0.54 -1.22
N TYR A 42 4.72 0.04 -2.39
CA TYR A 42 6.02 0.60 -2.70
C TYR A 42 6.06 2.08 -2.34
N ILE A 43 6.83 2.43 -1.30
CA ILE A 43 6.94 3.81 -0.82
C ILE A 43 8.29 4.42 -1.18
N GLY A 44 8.27 5.35 -2.13
CA GLY A 44 9.40 6.22 -2.45
C GLY A 44 9.38 7.52 -1.65
N GLY A 45 10.50 8.27 -1.65
CA GLY A 45 10.50 9.64 -1.15
C GLY A 45 10.42 9.82 0.37
N ARG A 46 10.58 8.75 1.17
CA ARG A 46 10.55 8.79 2.65
C ARG A 46 11.39 9.93 3.24
N ARG A 47 12.62 10.11 2.74
CA ARG A 47 13.52 11.19 3.17
C ARG A 47 13.06 12.59 2.75
N ASN A 48 12.35 12.70 1.63
CA ASN A 48 11.82 13.98 1.18
C ASN A 48 10.67 14.46 2.10
N LEU A 49 9.88 13.52 2.62
CA LEU A 49 8.80 13.88 3.54
C LEU A 49 9.32 14.48 4.85
N LEU A 50 10.45 13.97 5.36
CA LEU A 50 11.10 14.52 6.55
C LEU A 50 11.52 15.98 6.39
N ASN A 51 11.74 16.46 5.16
CA ASN A 51 12.05 17.87 4.90
C ASN A 51 10.84 18.79 5.13
N PHE A 52 9.63 18.25 5.10
CA PHE A 52 8.39 18.99 5.31
C PHE A 52 7.84 18.83 6.73
N ALA A 53 8.43 17.96 7.53
CA ALA A 53 8.06 17.84 8.93
C ALA A 53 8.54 19.07 9.71
N ASN A 54 7.71 19.56 10.62
CA ASN A 54 8.07 20.67 11.50
C ASN A 54 9.25 20.24 12.40
N GLY A 55 10.44 20.77 12.12
CA GLY A 55 11.69 20.44 12.81
C GLY A 55 11.70 20.70 14.32
N ASN A 56 10.69 21.42 14.82
CA ASN A 56 10.53 21.75 16.24
C ASN A 56 9.87 20.63 17.05
N ASN A 57 9.29 19.61 16.42
CA ASN A 57 8.59 18.52 17.10
C ASN A 57 9.15 17.15 16.70
N LEU A 58 10.19 16.72 17.41
CA LEU A 58 10.88 15.45 17.19
C LEU A 58 9.95 14.23 17.37
N GLU A 59 8.93 14.33 18.22
CA GLU A 59 7.93 13.27 18.39
C GLU A 59 7.05 13.14 17.15
N GLN A 60 6.59 14.25 16.56
CA GLN A 60 5.84 14.22 15.30
C GLN A 60 6.65 13.60 14.16
N ILE A 61 7.95 13.89 14.09
CA ILE A 61 8.86 13.31 13.08
C ILE A 61 8.97 11.79 13.25
N LYS A 62 9.16 11.31 14.48
CA LYS A 62 9.21 9.86 14.75
C LYS A 62 7.90 9.17 14.42
N SER A 63 6.77 9.76 14.80
CA SER A 63 5.45 9.21 14.50
C SER A 63 5.19 9.14 13.00
N LEU A 64 5.53 10.20 12.26
CA LEU A 64 5.41 10.24 10.81
C LEU A 64 6.31 9.19 10.15
N TYR A 65 7.57 9.09 10.58
CA TYR A 65 8.49 8.07 10.08
C TYR A 65 7.94 6.67 10.34
N SER A 66 7.48 6.38 11.56
CA SER A 66 6.91 5.09 11.92
C SER A 66 5.68 4.74 11.09
N LEU A 67 4.85 5.72 10.73
CA LEU A 67 3.68 5.52 9.87
C LEU A 67 4.07 5.08 8.45
N ILE A 68 5.22 5.56 7.95
CA ILE A 68 5.70 5.29 6.58
C ILE A 68 6.59 4.04 6.52
N ASP A 69 7.17 3.66 7.65
CA ASP A 69 7.99 2.46 7.82
C ASP A 69 7.12 1.22 8.12
N ASP A 70 5.95 1.39 8.76
CA ASP A 70 4.92 0.34 8.88
C ASP A 70 4.28 0.07 7.50
N GLU A 71 4.92 -0.78 6.69
CA GLU A 71 4.64 -1.01 5.25
C GLU A 71 3.26 -1.62 4.88
N SER A 72 2.23 -1.63 5.72
CA SER A 72 1.00 -2.36 5.36
C SER A 72 -0.31 -1.80 5.90
N ASP A 73 -0.56 -1.85 7.20
CA ASP A 73 -1.95 -1.73 7.64
C ASP A 73 -2.43 -0.27 7.75
N LYS A 74 -1.56 0.65 8.21
CA LYS A 74 -1.93 2.06 8.39
C LYS A 74 -1.97 2.83 7.08
N ILE A 75 -1.03 2.55 6.17
CA ILE A 75 -0.99 3.17 4.84
C ILE A 75 -2.14 2.64 3.97
N GLY A 76 -2.44 1.34 4.05
CA GLY A 76 -3.60 0.76 3.36
C GLY A 76 -4.90 1.46 3.71
N GLY A 77 -5.19 1.67 5.00
CA GLY A 77 -6.40 2.38 5.44
C GLY A 77 -6.51 3.84 4.96
N LEU A 78 -5.39 4.54 4.75
CA LEU A 78 -5.39 5.91 4.21
C LEU A 78 -5.78 5.93 2.73
N VAL A 79 -5.34 4.91 2.01
CA VAL A 79 -5.35 4.82 0.57
C VAL A 79 -6.64 4.15 0.06
N ASP A 80 -7.13 3.11 0.74
CA ASP A 80 -8.34 2.36 0.36
C ASP A 80 -9.61 3.24 0.39
N ASN A 81 -9.66 4.19 1.33
CA ASN A 81 -10.72 5.19 1.46
C ASN A 81 -10.71 6.27 0.36
N THR A 82 -9.86 6.18 -0.67
CA THR A 82 -9.74 7.20 -1.73
C THR A 82 -10.46 6.83 -3.03
N THR A 83 -11.03 5.63 -3.13
CA THR A 83 -11.68 5.16 -4.37
C THR A 83 -13.17 5.47 -4.38
N ASN A 84 -13.54 6.75 -4.54
CA ASN A 84 -14.94 7.10 -4.77
C ASN A 84 -15.32 6.88 -6.25
N PRO A 85 -16.44 6.16 -6.55
CA PRO A 85 -16.93 5.96 -7.92
C PRO A 85 -17.28 7.25 -8.67
N HIS A 86 -17.33 8.38 -7.97
CA HIS A 86 -17.69 9.69 -8.52
C HIS A 86 -16.47 10.54 -8.92
N ASP A 87 -15.25 10.09 -8.63
CA ASP A 87 -14.03 10.85 -8.92
C ASP A 87 -13.74 10.83 -10.42
N HIS A 88 -13.71 12.02 -11.02
CA HIS A 88 -13.43 12.21 -12.44
C HIS A 88 -12.03 11.68 -12.76
N HIS A 89 -11.95 10.74 -13.70
CA HIS A 89 -10.70 10.12 -14.19
C HIS A 89 -9.93 9.28 -13.16
N GLY A 90 -10.55 8.89 -12.04
CA GLY A 90 -9.93 8.01 -11.05
C GLY A 90 -8.78 8.66 -10.28
N ILE A 91 -8.78 10.00 -10.18
CA ILE A 91 -7.85 10.79 -9.35
C ILE A 91 -8.62 11.32 -8.14
N SER A 92 -8.07 11.13 -6.95
CA SER A 92 -8.64 11.61 -5.68
C SER A 92 -7.64 12.51 -4.96
N VAL A 93 -8.15 13.54 -4.27
CA VAL A 93 -7.33 14.45 -3.45
C VAL A 93 -7.93 14.50 -2.06
N LYS A 94 -7.10 14.26 -1.05
CA LYS A 94 -7.45 14.44 0.36
C LYS A 94 -6.52 15.45 1.01
N ILE A 95 -7.08 16.36 1.80
CA ILE A 95 -6.33 17.46 2.41
C ILE A 95 -6.52 17.42 3.93
N GLY A 96 -5.42 17.35 4.67
CA GLY A 96 -5.37 17.51 6.12
C GLY A 96 -6.43 16.72 6.88
N ASP A 97 -7.46 17.42 7.38
CA ASP A 97 -8.58 16.90 8.16
C ASP A 97 -9.41 15.82 7.45
N GLU A 98 -9.33 15.72 6.11
CA GLU A 98 -10.00 14.66 5.34
C GLU A 98 -9.29 13.30 5.48
N MET A 99 -8.06 13.30 6.00
CA MET A 99 -7.32 12.09 6.32
C MET A 99 -7.63 11.67 7.76
N SER A 100 -7.88 10.38 7.96
CA SER A 100 -8.31 9.83 9.26
C SER A 100 -7.25 9.95 10.37
N ASP A 101 -6.00 10.27 10.00
CA ASP A 101 -4.87 10.38 10.92
C ASP A 101 -4.51 11.85 11.20
N ARG A 102 -4.50 12.22 12.48
CA ARG A 102 -4.12 13.56 12.96
C ARG A 102 -2.65 13.89 12.68
N LEU A 103 -1.80 12.88 12.48
CA LEU A 103 -0.40 13.08 12.07
C LEU A 103 -0.29 13.69 10.67
N LEU A 104 -1.35 13.60 9.86
CA LEU A 104 -1.40 14.03 8.47
C LEU A 104 -2.13 15.36 8.25
N LEU A 105 -2.47 16.10 9.32
CA LEU A 105 -3.15 17.40 9.24
C LEU A 105 -2.42 18.43 8.36
N ASP A 106 -1.09 18.43 8.42
CA ASP A 106 -0.24 19.34 7.64
C ASP A 106 0.08 18.80 6.24
N TYR A 107 -0.50 17.66 5.86
CA TYR A 107 -0.24 16.96 4.61
C TYR A 107 -1.47 16.87 3.72
N SER A 108 -1.24 16.52 2.47
CA SER A 108 -2.25 16.22 1.47
C SER A 108 -1.82 14.99 0.68
N LEU A 109 -2.81 14.19 0.30
CA LEU A 109 -2.65 12.97 -0.47
C LEU A 109 -3.34 13.14 -1.83
N VAL A 110 -2.58 13.00 -2.92
CA VAL A 110 -3.12 12.90 -4.28
C VAL A 110 -2.95 11.47 -4.73
N SER A 111 -4.04 10.75 -4.98
CA SER A 111 -4.02 9.37 -5.47
C SER A 111 -4.62 9.24 -6.85
N ALA A 112 -4.18 8.22 -7.59
CA ALA A 112 -4.81 7.81 -8.84
C ALA A 112 -4.77 6.28 -8.97
N THR A 113 -5.89 5.71 -9.41
CA THR A 113 -6.00 4.28 -9.67
C THR A 113 -5.65 3.97 -11.13
N TYR A 114 -4.89 2.90 -11.36
CA TYR A 114 -4.66 2.34 -12.69
C TYR A 114 -5.28 0.96 -12.84
N ASN A 115 -5.58 0.58 -14.07
CA ASN A 115 -6.20 -0.69 -14.40
C ASN A 115 -5.46 -1.35 -15.56
N VAL A 116 -5.00 -2.58 -15.33
CA VAL A 116 -4.26 -3.42 -16.29
C VAL A 116 -5.15 -4.58 -16.77
N GLY A 117 -6.45 -4.34 -16.91
CA GLY A 117 -7.40 -5.33 -17.43
C GLY A 117 -7.45 -6.60 -16.58
N SER A 118 -7.09 -7.74 -17.17
CA SER A 118 -7.07 -9.04 -16.50
C SER A 118 -5.99 -9.19 -15.44
N HIS A 119 -4.96 -8.34 -15.46
CA HIS A 119 -3.82 -8.42 -14.54
C HIS A 119 -4.02 -7.60 -13.27
N GLY A 120 -5.22 -7.03 -13.10
CA GLY A 120 -5.64 -6.36 -11.88
C GLY A 120 -5.57 -4.84 -11.94
N ARG A 121 -5.75 -4.22 -10.77
CA ARG A 121 -5.72 -2.78 -10.57
C ARG A 121 -4.71 -2.46 -9.47
N GLY A 122 -4.15 -1.26 -9.53
CA GLY A 122 -3.32 -0.73 -8.46
C GLY A 122 -3.52 0.76 -8.31
N MET A 123 -2.82 1.35 -7.36
CA MET A 123 -2.94 2.77 -7.04
C MET A 123 -1.57 3.40 -6.86
N ILE A 124 -1.48 4.65 -7.28
CA ILE A 124 -0.31 5.52 -7.12
C ILE A 124 -0.77 6.67 -6.24
N ALA A 125 0.04 7.06 -5.26
CA ALA A 125 -0.26 8.20 -4.42
C ALA A 125 0.97 9.06 -4.17
N ILE A 126 0.76 10.38 -4.06
CA ILE A 126 1.74 11.37 -3.66
C ILE A 126 1.28 11.99 -2.36
N LEU A 127 2.12 11.88 -1.34
CA LEU A 127 1.96 12.57 -0.07
C LEU A 127 2.87 13.80 -0.05
N GLY A 128 2.30 14.98 0.26
CA GLY A 128 3.03 16.24 0.31
C GLY A 128 2.42 17.20 1.33
N PRO A 129 2.98 18.40 1.52
CA PRO A 129 2.40 19.41 2.41
C PRO A 129 1.08 19.96 1.86
N THR A 130 0.23 20.49 2.74
CA THR A 130 -1.08 21.09 2.37
C THR A 130 -0.99 22.24 1.36
N ASN A 131 0.14 22.95 1.30
CA ASN A 131 0.36 24.07 0.36
C ASN A 131 1.16 23.67 -0.90
N MET A 132 1.03 22.42 -1.36
CA MET A 132 1.67 21.97 -2.61
C MET A 132 0.96 22.50 -3.87
N PRO A 133 1.65 22.60 -5.02
CA PRO A 133 1.02 23.06 -6.27
C PRO A 133 0.11 21.97 -6.88
N TYR A 134 -1.13 21.87 -6.41
CA TYR A 134 -2.09 20.82 -6.78
C TYR A 134 -2.23 20.59 -8.28
N SER A 135 -2.40 21.64 -9.09
CA SER A 135 -2.54 21.50 -10.54
C SER A 135 -1.35 20.78 -11.19
N LYS A 136 -0.13 21.01 -10.67
CA LYS A 136 1.07 20.32 -11.15
C LYS A 136 1.12 18.88 -10.65
N MET A 137 0.74 18.65 -9.40
CA MET A 137 0.76 17.29 -8.80
C MET A 137 -0.27 16.38 -9.45
N ILE A 138 -1.49 16.88 -9.67
CA ILE A 138 -2.55 16.16 -10.38
C ILE A 138 -2.09 15.80 -11.79
N GLY A 139 -1.57 16.77 -12.56
CA GLY A 139 -1.07 16.51 -13.91
C GLY A 139 0.11 15.52 -13.94
N LEU A 140 1.00 15.59 -12.95
CA LEU A 140 2.12 14.65 -12.82
C LEU A 140 1.62 13.22 -12.55
N VAL A 141 0.73 13.05 -11.57
CA VAL A 141 0.14 11.76 -11.23
C VAL A 141 -0.62 11.19 -12.43
N GLU A 142 -1.36 12.03 -13.15
CA GLU A 142 -2.13 11.61 -14.33
C GLU A 142 -1.22 11.10 -15.45
N VAL A 143 -0.16 11.84 -15.79
CA VAL A 143 0.81 11.41 -16.80
C VAL A 143 1.49 10.12 -16.38
N PHE A 144 1.91 10.03 -15.11
CA PHE A 144 2.58 8.85 -14.61
C PHE A 144 1.65 7.63 -14.56
N GLN A 145 0.40 7.82 -14.16
CA GLN A 145 -0.64 6.79 -14.17
C GLN A 145 -0.86 6.24 -15.59
N LYS A 146 -0.97 7.11 -16.59
CA LYS A 146 -1.15 6.72 -18.00
C LYS A 146 0.05 5.94 -18.54
N GLU A 147 1.25 6.47 -18.33
CA GLU A 147 2.49 5.83 -18.82
C GLU A 147 2.79 4.51 -18.11
N LEU A 148 2.55 4.44 -16.79
CA LEU A 148 2.70 3.20 -16.03
C LEU A 148 1.72 2.14 -16.50
N THR A 149 0.44 2.52 -16.68
CA THR A 149 -0.60 1.60 -17.18
C THR A 149 -0.21 1.03 -18.53
N LYS A 150 0.23 1.89 -19.46
CA LYS A 150 0.69 1.47 -20.78
C LYS A 150 1.85 0.49 -20.71
N LYS A 151 2.89 0.80 -19.92
CA LYS A 151 4.05 -0.08 -19.75
C LYS A 151 3.69 -1.43 -19.13
N LEU A 152 2.80 -1.45 -18.14
CA LEU A 152 2.33 -2.69 -17.51
C LEU A 152 1.54 -3.53 -18.51
N ILE A 153 0.62 -2.94 -19.28
CA ILE A 153 -0.13 -3.65 -20.33
C ILE A 153 0.84 -4.26 -21.35
N ASP A 154 1.84 -3.50 -21.81
CA ASP A 154 2.82 -3.99 -22.78
C ASP A 154 3.71 -5.10 -22.19
N TYR A 155 4.10 -4.98 -20.92
CA TYR A 155 4.86 -6.01 -20.20
C TYR A 155 4.08 -7.33 -20.12
N TYR A 156 2.83 -7.29 -19.66
CA TYR A 156 2.02 -8.51 -19.52
C TYR A 156 1.64 -9.12 -20.87
N ARG A 157 1.38 -8.30 -21.90
CA ARG A 157 1.14 -8.80 -23.27
C ARG A 157 2.32 -9.62 -23.81
N ASN A 158 3.55 -9.30 -23.41
CA ASN A 158 4.74 -10.06 -23.82
C ASN A 158 4.99 -11.29 -22.96
N PHE A 159 4.49 -11.32 -21.71
CA PHE A 159 4.62 -12.46 -20.81
C PHE A 159 3.59 -13.56 -21.11
N ASP A 160 2.39 -13.19 -21.57
CA ASP A 160 1.31 -14.12 -21.92
C ASP A 160 1.48 -14.76 -23.32
N LYS A 161 2.59 -14.48 -24.03
CA LYS A 161 2.96 -15.07 -25.33
C LYS A 161 3.97 -16.19 -25.16
#